data_AF-A0A6P1DVB5-F1
#
_entry.id   AF-A0A6P1DVB5-F1
#
_cell.length_a   1.000
_cell.length_b   1.000
_cell.length_c   1.000
_cell.angle_alpha   90.00
_cell.angle_beta   90.00
_cell.angle_gamma   90.00
#
_symmetry.space_group_name_H-M   'P 1'
#
loop_
_entity.id
_entity.type
_entity.pdbx_description
1 polymer ?
#
loop_
_entity_poly.entity_id
_entity_poly.type
_entity_poly.pdbx_seq_one_letter_code
_entity_poly.pdbx_strand_id
1 'polypeptide(L)'
;MNEAFLKPRLLGRRFAEHTIPLDLLKDFAALEVMLVEVAKHEYRTLNPDRSRVSKGFPKGLEFHLSGIEEGSTIPILTFVFSGLLPPADVLYFERAKDQIIEAIASVEQDCQPSLPPKLLRYFDRFGRGLREGEAIEFTRAQGQTTALTPAIRERLLRASQAEEWTEEVILKGRISEMDQADLSFELELRTGPKLKAPLDEQHRETVLQAFGDYRQGQIVAVQGVIRRDRADRPKSFESIEHISLLDPLDVETRLEELATLPAGWLDGKGEPLAPTTLRALAQDFDTYFDPDLPLPYLYPTAEGAVQAEWTLGDWEVSLEIELTARTAQYQALHIPTDQVDEQVFLSLQGQDAWSRLNALLKGLSEGTA
;
A
#
# COMPACT_ATOMS: atom_id res chain seq x y z
N MET A 1 37.85 5.26 -2.09
CA MET A 1 36.97 5.73 -1.01
C MET A 1 35.61 5.88 -1.67
N ASN A 2 34.62 5.05 -1.31
CA ASN A 2 33.29 5.12 -1.92
C ASN A 2 32.57 6.31 -1.31
N GLU A 3 32.60 7.45 -2.00
CA GLU A 3 31.90 8.66 -1.58
C GLU A 3 30.39 8.47 -1.75
N ALA A 4 29.61 9.01 -0.80
CA ALA A 4 28.16 8.95 -0.86
C ALA A 4 27.65 9.74 -2.06
N PHE A 5 26.90 9.09 -2.95
CA PHE A 5 26.33 9.72 -4.14
C PHE A 5 24.95 10.31 -3.86
N LEU A 6 24.13 9.57 -3.10
CA LEU A 6 22.78 9.98 -2.72
C LEU A 6 22.49 9.57 -1.28
N LYS A 7 21.83 10.47 -0.54
CA LYS A 7 21.38 10.25 0.83
C LYS A 7 19.92 10.73 0.97
N PRO A 8 18.96 10.07 0.33
CA PRO A 8 17.57 10.48 0.46
C PRO A 8 17.07 10.16 1.87
N ARG A 9 16.13 10.95 2.37
CA ARG A 9 15.50 10.72 3.67
C ARG A 9 14.15 10.03 3.44
N LEU A 10 13.97 8.86 4.03
CA LEU A 10 12.71 8.11 3.93
C LEU A 10 11.75 8.58 5.04
N LEU A 11 10.55 9.01 4.65
CA LEU A 11 9.52 9.52 5.53
C LEU A 11 8.29 8.62 5.49
N GLY A 12 7.75 8.28 6.65
CA GLY A 12 6.59 7.37 6.76
C GLY A 12 6.73 6.38 7.92
N ARG A 13 5.60 5.77 8.30
CA ARG A 13 5.51 4.85 9.46
C ARG A 13 6.49 3.68 9.34
N ARG A 14 6.63 3.08 8.15
CA ARG A 14 7.55 1.94 7.91
C ARG A 14 9.03 2.27 8.11
N PHE A 15 9.39 3.55 8.15
CA PHE A 15 10.77 4.02 8.26
C PHE A 15 11.07 4.66 9.62
N ALA A 16 10.11 4.66 10.55
CA ALA A 16 10.24 5.35 11.83
C ALA A 16 11.29 4.72 12.76
N GLU A 17 11.51 3.40 12.65
CA GLU A 17 12.42 2.63 13.50
C GLU A 17 13.82 2.46 12.91
N HIS A 18 14.25 3.37 12.04
CA HIS A 18 15.56 3.32 11.37
C HIS A 18 15.76 2.08 10.46
N THR A 19 14.67 1.50 9.97
CA THR A 19 14.66 0.31 9.10
C THR A 19 14.17 0.63 7.68
N ILE A 20 14.70 -0.10 6.70
CA ILE A 20 14.22 -0.07 5.31
C ILE A 20 13.56 -1.42 4.98
N PRO A 21 12.26 -1.45 4.67
CA PRO A 21 11.59 -2.61 4.10
C PRO A 21 12.29 -3.09 2.83
N LEU A 22 12.54 -4.40 2.71
CA LEU A 22 13.31 -4.96 1.59
C LEU A 22 12.62 -4.77 0.22
N ASP A 23 11.29 -4.70 0.20
CA ASP A 23 10.49 -4.39 -0.98
C ASP A 23 10.84 -3.02 -1.57
N LEU A 24 11.13 -2.01 -0.74
CA LEU A 24 11.51 -0.68 -1.21
C LEU A 24 12.89 -0.64 -1.89
N LEU A 25 13.74 -1.65 -1.69
CA LEU A 25 15.02 -1.72 -2.40
C LEU A 25 14.83 -1.89 -3.92
N LYS A 26 13.69 -2.43 -4.36
CA LYS A 26 13.31 -2.50 -5.77
C LYS A 26 13.18 -1.11 -6.40
N ASP A 27 12.70 -0.11 -5.64
CA ASP A 27 12.61 1.28 -6.09
C ASP A 27 14.00 1.89 -6.30
N PHE A 28 14.97 1.60 -5.44
CA PHE A 28 16.35 2.08 -5.64
C PHE A 28 17.03 1.41 -6.84
N ALA A 29 16.73 0.12 -7.10
CA ALA A 29 17.16 -0.52 -8.33
C ALA A 29 16.53 0.13 -9.58
N ALA A 30 15.27 0.56 -9.50
CA ALA A 30 14.63 1.34 -10.57
C ALA A 30 15.27 2.73 -10.75
N LEU A 31 15.63 3.40 -9.65
CA LEU A 31 16.36 4.68 -9.68
C LEU A 31 17.74 4.54 -10.34
N GLU A 32 18.47 3.46 -10.09
CA GLU A 32 19.75 3.18 -10.77
C GLU A 32 19.56 3.14 -12.30
N VAL A 33 18.56 2.39 -12.78
CA VAL A 33 18.24 2.32 -14.22
C VAL A 33 17.86 3.70 -14.76
N MET A 34 17.06 4.46 -14.02
CA MET A 34 16.66 5.81 -14.40
C MET A 34 17.88 6.75 -14.51
N LEU A 35 18.77 6.73 -13.52
CA LEU A 35 20.01 7.53 -13.50
C LEU A 35 20.87 7.26 -14.73
N VAL A 36 21.06 5.99 -15.09
CA VAL A 36 21.80 5.59 -16.29
C VAL A 36 21.17 6.16 -17.56
N GLU A 37 19.85 6.13 -17.68
CA GLU A 37 19.16 6.57 -18.89
C GLU A 37 19.09 8.10 -19.01
N VAL A 38 18.92 8.81 -17.90
CA VAL A 38 19.02 10.28 -17.85
C VAL A 38 20.47 10.72 -18.14
N ALA A 39 21.49 10.05 -17.58
CA ALA A 39 22.89 10.36 -17.87
C ALA A 39 23.24 10.15 -19.36
N LYS A 40 22.73 9.08 -19.98
CA LYS A 40 22.87 8.86 -21.43
C LYS A 40 22.13 9.93 -22.26
N HIS A 41 21.00 10.45 -21.77
CA HIS A 41 20.31 11.55 -22.44
C HIS A 41 21.15 12.82 -22.39
N GLU A 42 21.64 13.19 -21.21
CA GLU A 42 22.53 14.34 -21.00
C GLU A 42 23.80 14.28 -21.85
N TYR A 43 24.43 13.11 -21.92
CA TYR A 43 25.59 12.91 -22.78
C TYR A 43 25.29 13.27 -24.24
N ARG A 44 24.16 12.79 -24.77
CA ARG A 44 23.79 13.03 -26.17
C ARG A 44 23.42 14.49 -26.42
N THR A 45 22.74 15.12 -25.47
CA THR A 45 22.37 16.55 -25.55
C THR A 45 23.61 17.44 -25.64
N LEU A 46 24.67 17.11 -24.90
CA LEU A 46 25.91 17.89 -24.89
C LEU A 46 26.93 17.47 -25.96
N ASN A 47 26.70 16.34 -26.62
CA ASN A 47 27.55 15.84 -27.71
C ASN A 47 26.69 15.53 -28.95
N PRO A 48 26.06 16.54 -29.58
CA PRO A 48 25.13 16.32 -30.70
C PRO A 48 25.79 15.65 -31.91
N ASP A 49 27.09 15.84 -32.10
CA ASP A 49 27.87 15.24 -33.19
C ASP A 49 28.19 13.75 -32.97
N ARG A 50 27.88 13.20 -31.79
CA ARG A 50 28.15 11.80 -31.43
C ARG A 50 26.85 11.00 -31.40
N SER A 51 26.76 10.00 -32.27
CA SER A 51 25.61 9.09 -32.35
C SER A 51 25.57 8.02 -31.24
N ARG A 52 26.71 7.73 -30.59
CA ARG A 52 26.82 6.70 -29.56
C ARG A 52 27.46 7.29 -28.30
N VAL A 53 26.96 6.88 -27.14
CA VAL A 53 27.63 7.10 -25.84
C VAL A 53 28.97 6.38 -25.82
N SER A 54 29.87 6.76 -24.90
CA SER A 54 31.19 6.14 -24.76
C SER A 54 31.06 4.60 -24.61
N LYS A 55 31.98 3.84 -25.19
CA LYS A 55 31.97 2.37 -25.05
C LYS A 55 32.20 2.04 -23.58
N GLY A 56 31.20 1.44 -22.93
CA GLY A 56 31.25 1.12 -21.50
C GLY A 56 30.62 2.14 -20.57
N PHE A 57 29.90 3.15 -21.09
CA PHE A 57 29.27 4.22 -20.29
C PHE A 57 28.51 3.75 -19.03
N PRO A 58 27.71 2.66 -19.04
CA PRO A 58 27.12 2.10 -17.82
C PRO A 58 27.84 0.85 -17.30
N LYS A 59 28.87 0.35 -17.99
CA LYS A 59 29.38 -0.99 -17.77
C LYS A 59 30.18 -1.04 -16.46
N GLY A 60 29.63 -1.75 -15.48
CA GLY A 60 30.26 -1.93 -14.18
C GLY A 60 29.95 -0.82 -13.17
N LEU A 61 29.01 0.08 -13.49
CA LEU A 61 28.36 0.94 -12.50
C LEU A 61 27.36 0.07 -11.73
N GLU A 62 27.50 0.02 -10.42
CA GLU A 62 26.55 -0.61 -9.52
C GLU A 62 26.18 0.39 -8.43
N PHE A 63 24.90 0.41 -8.05
CA PHE A 63 24.41 1.26 -6.97
C PHE A 63 24.29 0.44 -5.69
N HIS A 64 25.12 0.75 -4.70
CA HIS A 64 25.22 -0.01 -3.45
C HIS A 64 24.65 0.79 -2.29
N LEU A 65 23.81 0.15 -1.50
CA LEU A 65 23.45 0.63 -0.17
C LEU A 65 24.62 0.35 0.78
N SER A 66 25.39 1.39 1.13
CA SER A 66 26.60 1.25 1.95
C SER A 66 26.35 1.44 3.45
N GLY A 67 25.18 1.95 3.83
CA GLY A 67 24.81 2.19 5.22
C GLY A 67 23.44 2.83 5.36
N ILE A 68 22.95 2.92 6.59
CA ILE A 68 21.71 3.61 6.96
C ILE A 68 22.06 4.50 8.15
N GLU A 69 21.79 5.80 8.06
CA GLU A 69 22.03 6.75 9.17
C GLU A 69 20.78 6.92 10.04
N GLU A 70 21.00 7.19 11.33
CA GLU A 70 19.96 7.53 12.30
C GLU A 70 19.39 8.94 12.05
N GLY A 71 18.11 9.14 12.40
CA GLY A 71 17.42 10.42 12.23
C GLY A 71 16.54 10.52 10.97
N SER A 72 15.44 9.75 10.93
CA SER A 72 14.62 9.45 9.74
C SER A 72 15.42 8.62 8.75
N THR A 73 15.14 7.32 8.63
CA THR A 73 15.93 6.35 7.85
C THR A 73 16.58 6.93 6.57
N ILE A 74 17.91 7.17 6.60
CA ILE A 74 18.68 7.75 5.50
C ILE A 74 19.56 6.67 4.86
N PRO A 75 19.15 6.01 3.77
CA PRO A 75 20.05 5.14 3.01
C PRO A 75 21.22 5.93 2.43
N ILE A 76 22.44 5.47 2.68
CA ILE A 76 23.64 5.96 2.00
C ILE A 76 23.84 5.13 0.75
N LEU A 77 23.63 5.75 -0.41
CA LEU A 77 23.79 5.11 -1.70
C LEU A 77 25.10 5.55 -2.35
N THR A 78 25.92 4.59 -2.74
CA THR A 78 27.26 4.81 -3.30
C THR A 78 27.36 4.15 -4.67
N PHE A 79 28.12 4.78 -5.57
CA PHE A 79 28.52 4.10 -6.79
C PHE A 79 29.74 3.22 -6.55
N VAL A 80 29.64 1.99 -7.02
CA VAL A 80 30.76 1.06 -7.11
C VAL A 80 31.06 0.83 -8.58
N PHE A 81 32.33 0.96 -8.93
CA PHE A 81 32.82 0.77 -10.28
C PHE A 81 33.70 -0.48 -10.34
N SER A 82 33.32 -1.45 -11.16
CA SER A 82 34.15 -2.64 -11.42
C SER A 82 35.26 -2.40 -12.47
N GLY A 83 35.50 -1.14 -12.88
CA GLY A 83 36.55 -0.72 -13.80
C GLY A 83 36.82 0.79 -13.79
N LEU A 84 37.75 1.26 -14.64
CA LEU A 84 38.04 2.69 -14.78
C LEU A 84 36.89 3.39 -15.52
N LEU A 85 36.07 4.17 -14.80
CA LEU A 85 35.14 5.11 -15.42
C LEU A 85 35.91 6.40 -15.78
N PRO A 86 35.74 6.96 -17.00
CA PRO A 86 36.29 8.28 -17.29
C PRO A 86 35.77 9.31 -16.29
N PRO A 87 36.61 10.20 -15.72
CA PRO A 87 36.14 11.24 -14.79
C PRO A 87 35.05 12.14 -15.37
N ALA A 88 35.05 12.33 -16.70
CA ALA A 88 34.01 13.07 -17.41
C ALA A 88 32.65 12.37 -17.36
N ASP A 89 32.61 11.03 -17.23
CA ASP A 89 31.37 10.27 -17.20
C ASP A 89 30.63 10.42 -15.86
N VAL A 90 31.38 10.59 -14.75
CA VAL A 90 30.83 10.86 -13.40
C VAL A 90 29.97 12.14 -13.39
N LEU A 91 30.39 13.17 -14.11
CA LEU A 91 29.66 14.44 -14.19
C LEU A 91 28.26 14.27 -14.81
N TYR A 92 28.07 13.34 -15.75
CA TYR A 92 26.74 13.08 -16.31
C TYR A 92 25.81 12.39 -15.31
N PHE A 93 26.35 11.56 -14.40
CA PHE A 93 25.56 10.96 -13.33
C PHE A 93 25.15 12.00 -12.27
N GLU A 94 26.05 12.89 -11.88
CA GLU A 94 25.71 14.02 -10.99
C GLU A 94 24.60 14.89 -11.59
N ARG A 95 24.72 15.25 -12.87
CA ARG A 95 23.67 16.01 -13.58
C ARG A 95 22.37 15.24 -13.70
N ALA A 96 22.44 13.93 -13.95
CA ALA A 96 21.25 13.08 -14.01
C ALA A 96 20.51 13.04 -12.68
N LYS A 97 21.24 12.90 -11.57
CA LYS A 97 20.70 13.00 -10.21
C LYS A 97 19.97 14.32 -10.01
N ASP A 98 20.65 15.44 -10.30
CA ASP A 98 20.06 16.77 -10.15
C ASP A 98 18.79 16.92 -11.01
N GLN A 99 18.79 16.46 -12.26
CA GLN A 99 17.61 16.54 -13.13
C GLN A 99 16.43 15.70 -12.65
N ILE A 100 16.67 14.51 -12.11
CA ILE A 100 15.61 13.68 -11.53
C ILE A 100 14.99 14.39 -10.34
N ILE A 101 15.83 14.92 -9.43
CA ILE A 101 15.38 15.66 -8.25
C ILE A 101 14.62 16.93 -8.66
N GLU A 102 15.12 17.67 -9.66
CA GLU A 102 14.47 18.89 -10.16
C GLU A 102 13.15 18.59 -10.88
N ALA A 103 13.00 17.43 -11.53
CA ALA A 103 11.71 17.02 -12.09
C ALA A 103 10.66 16.78 -10.99
N ILE A 104 11.05 16.15 -9.88
CA ILE A 104 10.19 15.96 -8.70
C ILE A 104 9.81 17.33 -8.11
N ALA A 105 10.80 18.20 -7.88
CA ALA A 105 10.60 19.53 -7.33
C ALA A 105 9.70 20.41 -8.20
N SER A 106 9.85 20.32 -9.53
CA SER A 106 9.00 21.08 -10.46
C SER A 106 7.54 20.69 -10.31
N VAL A 107 7.24 19.39 -10.24
CA VAL A 107 5.86 18.91 -10.08
C VAL A 107 5.31 19.26 -8.70
N GLU A 108 6.11 19.17 -7.64
CA GLU A 108 5.72 19.61 -6.30
C GLU A 108 5.34 21.10 -6.25
N GLN A 109 5.99 21.93 -7.07
CA GLN A 109 5.71 23.36 -7.24
C GLN A 109 4.66 23.67 -8.33
N ASP A 110 3.87 22.67 -8.74
CA ASP A 110 2.85 22.79 -9.80
C ASP A 110 3.36 23.25 -11.18
N CYS A 111 4.65 23.04 -11.44
CA CYS A 111 5.30 23.28 -12.73
C CYS A 111 5.38 21.99 -13.57
N GLN A 112 5.63 22.16 -14.88
CA GLN A 112 5.95 21.03 -15.75
C GLN A 112 7.36 20.50 -15.43
N PRO A 113 7.55 19.16 -15.36
CA PRO A 113 8.87 18.59 -15.13
C PRO A 113 9.82 18.88 -16.30
N SER A 114 11.09 19.10 -15.98
CA SER A 114 12.14 19.38 -16.96
C SER A 114 12.54 18.15 -17.80
N LEU A 115 12.33 16.94 -17.28
CA LEU A 115 12.68 15.70 -17.97
C LEU A 115 11.74 15.41 -19.16
N PRO A 116 12.28 14.96 -20.31
CA PRO A 116 11.49 14.49 -21.43
C PRO A 116 10.47 13.40 -21.05
N PRO A 117 9.29 13.35 -21.71
CA PRO A 117 8.23 12.38 -21.38
C PRO A 117 8.70 10.91 -21.35
N LYS A 118 9.60 10.52 -22.26
CA LYS A 118 10.17 9.16 -22.29
C LYS A 118 10.97 8.80 -21.03
N LEU A 119 11.63 9.77 -20.40
CA LEU A 119 12.40 9.55 -19.17
C LEU A 119 11.50 9.60 -17.94
N LEU A 120 10.42 10.37 -17.97
CA LEU A 120 9.40 10.35 -16.90
C LEU A 120 8.73 8.97 -16.75
N ARG A 121 8.72 8.14 -17.80
CA ARG A 121 8.21 6.76 -17.73
C ARG A 121 8.97 5.87 -16.74
N TYR A 122 10.19 6.21 -16.33
CA TYR A 122 10.92 5.42 -15.32
C TYR A 122 10.31 5.53 -13.92
N PHE A 123 9.51 6.58 -13.65
CA PHE A 123 8.67 6.65 -12.44
C PHE A 123 7.57 5.58 -12.42
N ASP A 124 7.37 4.83 -13.51
CA ASP A 124 6.48 3.66 -13.50
C ASP A 124 6.98 2.60 -12.51
N ARG A 125 8.30 2.46 -12.36
CA ARG A 125 8.91 1.56 -11.38
C ARG A 125 9.45 2.31 -10.16
N PHE A 126 10.00 3.50 -10.36
CA PHE A 126 10.57 4.28 -9.26
C PHE A 126 9.48 5.02 -8.46
N GLY A 127 9.42 4.75 -7.16
CA GLY A 127 8.41 5.25 -6.23
C GLY A 127 7.13 4.42 -6.21
N ARG A 128 7.09 3.25 -6.87
CA ARG A 128 5.89 2.41 -6.95
C ARG A 128 5.58 1.72 -5.62
N GLY A 129 6.61 1.37 -4.85
CA GLY A 129 6.44 0.72 -3.53
C GLY A 129 6.07 1.68 -2.40
N LEU A 130 5.89 2.98 -2.67
CA LEU A 130 5.49 3.97 -1.67
C LEU A 130 3.99 3.87 -1.35
N ARG A 131 3.67 3.80 -0.06
CA ARG A 131 2.29 3.78 0.46
C ARG A 131 1.79 5.19 0.77
N GLU A 132 0.50 5.32 1.02
CA GLU A 132 -0.08 6.58 1.49
C GLU A 132 0.62 7.07 2.78
N GLY A 133 0.96 8.35 2.82
CA GLY A 133 1.73 8.95 3.93
C GLY A 133 3.24 8.71 3.88
N GLU A 134 3.74 8.01 2.85
CA GLU A 134 5.18 7.78 2.66
C GLU A 134 5.78 8.70 1.60
N ALA A 135 7.07 9.00 1.76
CA ALA A 135 7.83 9.80 0.81
C ALA A 135 9.32 9.47 0.79
N ILE A 136 9.95 9.70 -0.36
CA ILE A 136 11.42 9.76 -0.49
C ILE A 136 11.80 11.23 -0.66
N GLU A 137 12.39 11.83 0.36
CA GLU A 137 12.84 13.22 0.33
C GLU A 137 14.28 13.32 -0.16
N PHE A 138 14.53 14.27 -1.06
CA PHE A 138 15.82 14.56 -1.66
C PHE A 138 16.27 15.98 -1.32
N THR A 139 17.57 16.15 -1.08
CA THR A 139 18.19 17.48 -1.02
C THR A 139 18.57 17.95 -2.41
N ARG A 140 18.11 19.15 -2.78
CA ARG A 140 18.43 19.83 -4.03
C ARG A 140 19.81 20.48 -3.94
N ALA A 141 20.41 20.81 -5.08
CA ALA A 141 21.74 21.45 -5.14
C ALA A 141 21.83 22.78 -4.35
N GLN A 142 20.71 23.47 -4.16
CA GLN A 142 20.64 24.75 -3.41
C GLN A 142 20.34 24.56 -1.91
N GLY A 143 20.30 23.32 -1.41
CA GLY A 143 20.02 22.99 0.00
C GLY A 143 18.53 22.92 0.38
N GLN A 144 17.62 23.25 -0.54
CA GLN A 144 16.19 23.02 -0.38
C GLN A 144 15.87 21.51 -0.47
N THR A 145 14.74 21.07 0.09
CA THR A 145 14.27 19.69 -0.05
C THR A 145 13.08 19.59 -1.00
N THR A 146 12.88 18.38 -1.54
CA THR A 146 11.70 18.00 -2.34
C THR A 146 11.36 16.54 -2.06
N ALA A 147 10.10 16.14 -2.19
CA ALA A 147 9.66 14.80 -1.83
C ALA A 147 8.93 14.08 -2.98
N LEU A 148 9.39 12.87 -3.30
CA LEU A 148 8.62 11.93 -4.11
C LEU A 148 7.59 11.23 -3.21
N THR A 149 6.32 11.58 -3.40
CA THR A 149 5.17 10.91 -2.80
C THR A 149 4.39 10.13 -3.87
N PRO A 150 3.46 9.22 -3.49
CA PRO A 150 2.57 8.57 -4.46
C PRO A 150 1.83 9.59 -5.37
N ALA A 151 1.36 10.70 -4.80
CA ALA A 151 0.68 11.76 -5.56
C ALA A 151 1.61 12.49 -6.54
N ILE A 152 2.86 12.80 -6.14
CA ILE A 152 3.83 13.42 -7.04
C ILE A 152 4.25 12.45 -8.15
N ARG A 153 4.44 11.16 -7.83
CA ARG A 153 4.71 10.09 -8.80
C ARG A 153 3.61 10.01 -9.85
N GLU A 154 2.34 10.01 -9.45
CA GLU A 154 1.21 9.97 -10.38
C GLU A 154 1.24 11.15 -11.36
N ARG A 155 1.51 12.36 -10.86
CA ARG A 155 1.61 13.57 -11.69
C ARG A 155 2.77 13.50 -12.69
N LEU A 156 3.93 12.96 -12.27
CA LEU A 156 5.08 12.70 -13.16
C LEU A 156 4.72 11.69 -14.27
N LEU A 157 3.99 10.63 -13.93
CA LEU A 157 3.51 9.62 -14.88
C LEU A 157 2.49 10.20 -15.86
N ARG A 158 1.57 11.06 -15.42
CA ARG A 158 0.66 11.79 -16.31
C ARG A 158 1.41 12.69 -17.29
N ALA A 159 2.46 13.38 -16.82
CA ALA A 159 3.33 14.20 -17.68
C ALA A 159 4.17 13.36 -18.67
N SER A 160 4.42 12.08 -18.38
CA SER A 160 5.14 11.15 -19.28
C SER A 160 4.41 10.83 -20.58
N GLN A 161 3.14 11.22 -20.69
CA GLN A 161 2.25 10.85 -21.80
C GLN A 161 2.10 9.33 -21.99
N ALA A 162 2.38 8.51 -20.99
CA ALA A 162 2.04 7.10 -21.03
C ALA A 162 0.51 6.91 -21.12
N GLU A 163 0.06 5.91 -21.88
CA GLU A 163 -1.36 5.52 -21.95
C GLU A 163 -1.76 4.72 -20.72
N GLU A 164 -0.82 3.93 -20.21
CA GLU A 164 -0.96 3.08 -19.02
C GLU A 164 0.28 3.16 -18.15
N TRP A 165 0.10 2.99 -16.84
CA TRP A 165 1.18 2.85 -15.85
C TRP A 165 0.80 1.81 -14.80
N THR A 166 1.78 1.44 -13.99
CA THR A 166 1.68 0.40 -12.99
C THR A 166 1.58 0.95 -11.57
N GLU A 167 0.87 0.21 -10.72
CA GLU A 167 0.70 0.53 -9.30
C GLU A 167 0.69 -0.76 -8.49
N GLU A 168 1.36 -0.74 -7.34
CA GLU A 168 1.28 -1.82 -6.37
C GLU A 168 0.03 -1.64 -5.51
N VAL A 169 -0.81 -2.67 -5.47
CA VAL A 169 -2.12 -2.62 -4.82
C VAL A 169 -2.41 -3.92 -4.08
N ILE A 170 -3.29 -3.81 -3.09
CA ILE A 170 -4.02 -4.94 -2.52
C ILE A 170 -5.48 -4.75 -2.89
N LEU A 171 -6.02 -5.62 -3.73
CA LEU A 171 -7.42 -5.57 -4.15
C LEU A 171 -8.18 -6.77 -3.59
N LYS A 172 -9.36 -6.50 -3.08
CA LYS A 172 -10.28 -7.51 -2.55
C LYS A 172 -11.38 -7.80 -3.56
N GLY A 173 -11.70 -9.07 -3.75
CA GLY A 173 -12.72 -9.46 -4.71
C GLY A 173 -13.00 -10.95 -4.70
N ARG A 174 -13.78 -11.40 -5.67
CA ARG A 174 -14.14 -12.81 -5.86
C ARG A 174 -13.59 -13.33 -7.17
N ILE A 175 -13.19 -14.59 -7.23
CA ILE A 175 -12.66 -15.17 -8.47
C ILE A 175 -13.81 -15.74 -9.28
N SER A 176 -14.19 -15.02 -10.34
CA SER A 176 -15.36 -15.39 -11.15
C SER A 176 -15.04 -16.29 -12.34
N GLU A 177 -13.77 -16.35 -12.74
CA GLU A 177 -13.27 -17.13 -13.88
C GLU A 177 -11.84 -17.61 -13.62
N MET A 178 -11.51 -18.82 -14.09
CA MET A 178 -10.16 -19.37 -14.13
C MET A 178 -9.95 -20.10 -15.47
N ASP A 179 -8.93 -19.71 -16.22
CA ASP A 179 -8.53 -20.33 -17.48
C ASP A 179 -7.19 -21.05 -17.30
N GLN A 180 -7.21 -22.38 -17.40
CA GLN A 180 -6.02 -23.22 -17.27
C GLN A 180 -5.16 -23.27 -18.55
N ALA A 181 -5.74 -22.95 -19.71
CA ALA A 181 -5.00 -22.90 -20.97
C ALA A 181 -4.22 -21.59 -21.10
N ASP A 182 -4.88 -20.47 -20.77
CA ASP A 182 -4.27 -19.14 -20.77
C ASP A 182 -3.45 -18.85 -19.51
N LEU A 183 -3.51 -19.73 -18.49
CA LEU A 183 -2.92 -19.52 -17.16
C LEU A 183 -3.32 -18.15 -16.60
N SER A 184 -4.62 -17.93 -16.45
CA SER A 184 -5.16 -16.68 -15.95
C SER A 184 -6.44 -16.85 -15.14
N PHE A 185 -6.81 -15.82 -14.38
CA PHE A 185 -8.08 -15.75 -13.65
C PHE A 185 -8.65 -14.33 -13.70
N GLU A 186 -9.94 -14.17 -13.41
CA GLU A 186 -10.57 -12.85 -13.27
C GLU A 186 -10.99 -12.57 -11.83
N LEU A 187 -10.43 -11.49 -11.27
CA LEU A 187 -10.85 -10.94 -9.99
C LEU A 187 -12.01 -9.96 -10.23
N GLU A 188 -13.19 -10.31 -9.73
CA GLU A 188 -14.36 -9.44 -9.69
C GLU A 188 -14.30 -8.57 -8.43
N LEU A 189 -14.06 -7.28 -8.61
CA LEU A 189 -14.07 -6.29 -7.53
C LEU A 189 -15.49 -6.02 -7.07
N ARG A 190 -15.65 -5.63 -5.81
CA ARG A 190 -16.95 -5.20 -5.24
C ARG A 190 -17.58 -4.03 -6.00
N THR A 191 -16.75 -3.16 -6.56
CA THR A 191 -17.20 -2.01 -7.35
C THR A 191 -17.76 -2.40 -8.72
N GLY A 192 -17.63 -3.67 -9.12
CA GLY A 192 -18.14 -4.21 -10.38
C GLY A 192 -17.09 -4.56 -11.45
N PRO A 193 -15.97 -3.81 -11.62
CA PRO A 193 -14.94 -4.17 -12.58
C PRO A 193 -14.36 -5.57 -12.35
N LYS A 194 -14.10 -6.26 -13.46
CA LYS A 194 -13.35 -7.51 -13.46
C LYS A 194 -11.95 -7.26 -13.99
N LEU A 195 -10.95 -7.76 -13.29
CA LEU A 195 -9.54 -7.61 -13.64
C LEU A 195 -8.95 -8.97 -13.97
N LYS A 196 -8.51 -9.15 -15.21
CA LYS A 196 -7.73 -10.33 -15.61
C LYS A 196 -6.37 -10.29 -14.90
N ALA A 197 -5.93 -11.45 -14.41
CA ALA A 197 -4.69 -11.64 -13.69
C ALA A 197 -3.96 -12.92 -14.15
N PRO A 198 -2.62 -12.94 -14.13
CA PRO A 198 -1.86 -14.16 -14.40
C PRO A 198 -2.05 -15.19 -13.28
N LEU A 199 -2.11 -16.47 -13.65
CA LEU A 199 -2.19 -17.61 -12.74
C LEU A 199 -0.82 -18.31 -12.67
N ASP A 200 0.00 -17.88 -11.72
CA ASP A 200 1.27 -18.55 -11.42
C ASP A 200 1.02 -19.85 -10.63
N GLU A 201 1.86 -20.87 -10.84
CA GLU A 201 1.68 -22.20 -10.23
C GLU A 201 1.58 -22.15 -8.70
N GLN A 202 2.34 -21.23 -8.07
CA GLN A 202 2.34 -21.02 -6.62
C GLN A 202 0.98 -20.55 -6.06
N HIS A 203 0.11 -19.98 -6.89
CA HIS A 203 -1.19 -19.44 -6.50
C HIS A 203 -2.36 -20.33 -6.95
N ARG A 204 -2.07 -21.38 -7.73
CA ARG A 204 -3.09 -22.19 -8.41
C ARG A 204 -4.08 -22.84 -7.45
N GLU A 205 -3.60 -23.37 -6.33
CA GLU A 205 -4.46 -24.00 -5.33
C GLU A 205 -5.44 -23.01 -4.69
N THR A 206 -4.94 -21.87 -4.21
CA THR A 206 -5.77 -20.82 -3.62
C THR A 206 -6.79 -20.26 -4.60
N VAL A 207 -6.39 -20.04 -5.85
CA VAL A 207 -7.29 -19.54 -6.91
C VAL A 207 -8.37 -20.57 -7.23
N LEU A 208 -8.02 -21.86 -7.32
CA LEU A 208 -8.98 -22.93 -7.59
C LEU A 208 -10.01 -23.05 -6.46
N GLN A 209 -9.57 -22.97 -5.19
CA GLN A 209 -10.47 -22.99 -4.04
C GLN A 209 -11.42 -21.79 -4.07
N ALA A 210 -10.90 -20.58 -4.18
CA ALA A 210 -11.70 -19.36 -4.23
C ALA A 210 -12.71 -19.34 -5.40
N PHE A 211 -12.31 -19.87 -6.56
CA PHE A 211 -13.21 -20.04 -7.70
C PHE A 211 -14.34 -21.05 -7.41
N GLY A 212 -14.00 -22.18 -6.77
CA GLY A 212 -14.99 -23.18 -6.34
C GLY A 212 -16.02 -22.62 -5.35
N ASP A 213 -15.56 -21.72 -4.46
CA ASP A 213 -16.37 -21.12 -3.40
C ASP A 213 -16.99 -19.75 -3.78
N TYR A 214 -16.95 -19.39 -5.08
CA TYR A 214 -17.47 -18.11 -5.58
C TYR A 214 -18.94 -17.88 -5.21
N ARG A 215 -19.78 -18.92 -5.26
CA ARG A 215 -21.23 -18.83 -4.97
C ARG A 215 -21.53 -18.72 -3.48
N GLN A 216 -20.62 -19.21 -2.64
CA GLN A 216 -20.64 -19.07 -1.19
C GLN A 216 -20.18 -17.66 -0.77
N GLY A 217 -19.70 -16.87 -1.72
CA GLY A 217 -19.25 -15.50 -1.49
C GLY A 217 -17.80 -15.39 -1.03
N GLN A 218 -16.97 -16.43 -1.22
CA GLN A 218 -15.57 -16.40 -0.81
C GLN A 218 -14.82 -15.22 -1.43
N ILE A 219 -14.17 -14.44 -0.57
CA ILE A 219 -13.39 -13.27 -0.94
C ILE A 219 -11.92 -13.61 -0.85
N VAL A 220 -11.14 -13.05 -1.77
CA VAL A 220 -9.69 -13.09 -1.73
C VAL A 220 -9.12 -11.68 -1.65
N ALA A 221 -8.00 -11.54 -0.95
CA ALA A 221 -7.11 -10.39 -1.10
C ALA A 221 -6.01 -10.76 -2.09
N VAL A 222 -5.85 -9.95 -3.13
CA VAL A 222 -4.84 -10.11 -4.17
C VAL A 222 -3.87 -8.94 -4.07
N GLN A 223 -2.65 -9.23 -3.63
CA GLN A 223 -1.53 -8.29 -3.67
C GLN A 223 -0.78 -8.45 -4.97
N GLY A 224 -0.55 -7.35 -5.67
CA GLY A 224 0.20 -7.39 -6.92
C GLY A 224 0.36 -6.03 -7.57
N VAL A 225 0.81 -6.07 -8.82
CA VAL A 225 1.00 -4.88 -9.66
C VAL A 225 -0.13 -4.83 -10.67
N ILE A 226 -0.93 -3.76 -10.66
CA ILE A 226 -1.97 -3.53 -11.67
C ILE A 226 -1.50 -2.54 -12.72
N ARG A 227 -2.12 -2.59 -13.91
CA ARG A 227 -2.07 -1.53 -14.91
C ARG A 227 -3.28 -0.64 -14.79
N ARG A 228 -3.05 0.68 -14.81
CA ARG A 228 -4.07 1.72 -14.84
C ARG A 228 -3.98 2.52 -16.12
N ASP A 229 -5.13 2.96 -16.62
CA ASP A 229 -5.18 3.90 -17.74
C ASP A 229 -5.17 5.37 -17.27
N ARG A 230 -5.11 6.31 -18.21
CA ARG A 230 -5.15 7.74 -17.92
C ARG A 230 -6.40 8.23 -17.19
N ALA A 231 -7.51 7.51 -17.27
CA ALA A 231 -8.74 7.81 -16.55
C ALA A 231 -8.75 7.23 -15.13
N ASP A 232 -7.59 6.75 -14.66
CA ASP A 232 -7.41 6.10 -13.35
C ASP A 232 -8.24 4.82 -13.18
N ARG A 233 -8.51 4.12 -14.30
CA ARG A 233 -9.26 2.86 -14.27
C ARG A 233 -8.27 1.69 -14.25
N PRO A 234 -8.41 0.75 -13.30
CA PRO A 234 -7.63 -0.48 -13.33
C PRO A 234 -8.03 -1.33 -14.55
N LYS A 235 -7.03 -1.91 -15.22
CA LYS A 235 -7.18 -2.66 -16.48
C LYS A 235 -6.96 -4.15 -16.28
N SER A 236 -5.85 -4.53 -15.66
CA SER A 236 -5.46 -5.92 -15.40
C SER A 236 -4.34 -5.95 -14.38
N PHE A 237 -4.09 -7.12 -13.79
CA PHE A 237 -2.83 -7.36 -13.09
C PHE A 237 -1.72 -7.63 -14.10
N GLU A 238 -0.56 -7.02 -13.88
CA GLU A 238 0.70 -7.36 -14.55
C GLU A 238 1.38 -8.55 -13.86
N SER A 239 1.34 -8.57 -12.53
CA SER A 239 1.90 -9.66 -11.72
C SER A 239 1.15 -9.81 -10.41
N ILE A 240 1.09 -11.04 -9.90
CA ILE A 240 0.58 -11.34 -8.56
C ILE A 240 1.77 -11.62 -7.64
N GLU A 241 1.80 -10.98 -6.48
CA GLU A 241 2.81 -11.25 -5.44
C GLU A 241 2.26 -12.22 -4.39
N HIS A 242 1.00 -12.02 -3.99
CA HIS A 242 0.35 -12.87 -3.01
C HIS A 242 -1.17 -12.93 -3.23
N ILE A 243 -1.76 -14.07 -2.88
CA ILE A 243 -3.20 -14.24 -2.81
C ILE A 243 -3.55 -15.00 -1.53
N SER A 244 -4.51 -14.48 -0.77
CA SER A 244 -5.04 -15.09 0.43
C SER A 244 -6.56 -15.17 0.39
N LEU A 245 -7.10 -16.26 0.92
CA LEU A 245 -8.52 -16.37 1.23
C LEU A 245 -8.79 -15.49 2.46
N LEU A 246 -9.83 -14.67 2.40
CA LEU A 246 -10.27 -13.87 3.54
C LEU A 246 -11.30 -14.64 4.36
N ASP A 247 -11.24 -14.45 5.67
CA ASP A 247 -12.31 -14.89 6.56
C ASP A 247 -13.63 -14.19 6.17
N PRO A 248 -14.78 -14.87 6.17
CA PRO A 248 -16.08 -14.24 5.92
C PRO A 248 -16.38 -13.05 6.84
N LEU A 249 -15.79 -13.02 8.04
CA LEU A 249 -15.91 -11.98 9.04
C LEU A 249 -14.70 -11.02 9.06
N ASP A 250 -13.88 -11.00 8.00
CA ASP A 250 -12.77 -10.07 7.86
C ASP A 250 -13.23 -8.62 8.14
N VAL A 251 -12.70 -8.05 9.22
CA VAL A 251 -13.17 -6.79 9.79
C VAL A 251 -12.97 -5.64 8.80
N GLU A 252 -11.79 -5.55 8.19
CA GLU A 252 -11.50 -4.46 7.24
C GLU A 252 -12.45 -4.53 6.04
N THR A 253 -12.63 -5.72 5.47
CA THR A 253 -13.57 -5.95 4.36
C THR A 253 -15.00 -5.56 4.73
N ARG A 254 -15.45 -5.95 5.91
CA ARG A 254 -16.81 -5.63 6.36
C ARG A 254 -16.99 -4.14 6.60
N LEU A 255 -16.02 -3.46 7.20
CA LEU A 255 -16.08 -2.01 7.40
C LEU A 255 -16.02 -1.23 6.07
N GLU A 256 -15.26 -1.70 5.08
CA GLU A 256 -15.29 -1.15 3.72
C GLU A 256 -16.69 -1.25 3.09
N GLU A 257 -17.44 -2.35 3.31
CA GLU A 257 -18.83 -2.46 2.86
C GLU A 257 -19.73 -1.43 3.55
N LEU A 258 -19.63 -1.30 4.87
CA LEU A 258 -20.44 -0.38 5.65
C LEU A 258 -20.21 1.09 5.23
N ALA A 259 -18.99 1.43 4.79
CA ALA A 259 -18.66 2.76 4.27
C ALA A 259 -19.41 3.13 2.99
N THR A 260 -19.98 2.15 2.27
CA THR A 260 -20.74 2.38 1.03
C THR A 260 -22.22 2.71 1.25
N LEU A 261 -22.70 2.60 2.50
CA LEU A 261 -24.10 2.83 2.81
C LEU A 261 -24.47 4.31 2.59
N PRO A 262 -25.50 4.60 1.76
CA PRO A 262 -25.96 5.96 1.55
C PRO A 262 -26.70 6.49 2.78
N ALA A 263 -26.84 7.81 2.89
CA ALA A 263 -27.74 8.40 3.87
C ALA A 263 -29.18 7.89 3.65
N GLY A 264 -29.87 7.52 4.74
CA GLY A 264 -31.23 7.01 4.66
C GLY A 264 -31.34 5.50 4.34
N TRP A 265 -30.25 4.74 4.46
CA TRP A 265 -30.18 3.31 4.12
C TRP A 265 -31.18 2.42 4.90
N LEU A 266 -31.69 2.89 6.04
CA LEU A 266 -32.67 2.20 6.89
C LEU A 266 -34.03 2.89 6.81
N ASP A 267 -34.84 2.55 5.80
CA ASP A 267 -36.20 3.09 5.59
C ASP A 267 -36.26 4.63 5.59
N GLY A 268 -35.25 5.29 5.00
CA GLY A 268 -35.13 6.75 4.99
C GLY A 268 -34.49 7.35 6.25
N LYS A 269 -34.09 6.50 7.21
CA LYS A 269 -33.26 6.82 8.38
C LYS A 269 -31.87 6.17 8.23
N GLY A 270 -30.95 6.42 9.14
CA GLY A 270 -29.60 5.86 9.09
C GLY A 270 -28.60 6.88 8.59
N GLU A 271 -27.68 7.23 9.48
CA GLU A 271 -26.56 8.10 9.15
C GLU A 271 -25.48 7.31 8.36
N PRO A 272 -24.89 7.91 7.32
CA PRO A 272 -23.78 7.30 6.62
C PRO A 272 -22.52 7.31 7.50
N LEU A 273 -21.72 6.25 7.40
CA LEU A 273 -20.49 6.11 8.17
C LEU A 273 -19.31 6.69 7.39
N ALA A 274 -18.51 7.53 8.05
CA ALA A 274 -17.38 8.18 7.40
C ALA A 274 -16.26 7.17 7.07
N PRO A 275 -15.79 7.06 5.81
CA PRO A 275 -14.76 6.09 5.44
C PRO A 275 -13.45 6.25 6.24
N THR A 276 -13.11 7.47 6.65
CA THR A 276 -11.90 7.76 7.42
C THR A 276 -11.96 7.21 8.84
N THR A 277 -13.11 7.26 9.52
CA THR A 277 -13.28 6.73 10.88
C THR A 277 -13.35 5.21 10.86
N LEU A 278 -14.00 4.62 9.85
CA LEU A 278 -14.04 3.17 9.66
C LEU A 278 -12.67 2.58 9.35
N ARG A 279 -11.85 3.25 8.53
CA ARG A 279 -10.46 2.83 8.29
C ARG A 279 -9.62 2.88 9.57
N ALA A 280 -9.83 3.90 10.40
CA ALA A 280 -9.15 3.96 11.70
C ALA A 280 -9.59 2.82 12.62
N LEU A 281 -10.89 2.48 12.64
CA LEU A 281 -11.39 1.34 13.42
C LEU A 281 -10.81 0.00 12.92
N ALA A 282 -10.74 -0.21 11.60
CA ALA A 282 -10.11 -1.39 11.02
C ALA A 282 -8.63 -1.53 11.45
N GLN A 283 -7.89 -0.41 11.44
CA GLN A 283 -6.49 -0.37 11.91
C GLN A 283 -6.37 -0.68 13.41
N ASP A 284 -7.30 -0.18 14.23
CA ASP A 284 -7.31 -0.46 15.66
C ASP A 284 -7.59 -1.94 15.94
N PHE A 285 -8.51 -2.58 15.20
CA PHE A 285 -8.71 -4.04 15.24
C PHE A 285 -7.46 -4.81 14.83
N ASP A 286 -6.86 -4.50 13.67
CA ASP A 286 -5.65 -5.16 13.17
C ASP A 286 -4.45 -5.03 14.13
N THR A 287 -4.34 -3.88 14.80
CA THR A 287 -3.20 -3.60 15.69
C THR A 287 -3.39 -4.19 17.09
N TYR A 288 -4.61 -4.18 17.63
CA TYR A 288 -4.83 -4.42 19.07
C TYR A 288 -5.79 -5.58 19.39
N PHE A 289 -6.60 -6.07 18.45
CA PHE A 289 -7.48 -7.20 18.69
C PHE A 289 -6.67 -8.51 18.71
N ASP A 290 -7.03 -9.42 19.60
CA ASP A 290 -6.28 -10.67 19.76
C ASP A 290 -6.56 -11.64 18.60
N PRO A 291 -5.54 -12.12 17.86
CA PRO A 291 -5.74 -12.98 16.70
C PRO A 291 -6.26 -14.38 17.06
N ASP A 292 -6.17 -14.80 18.34
CA ASP A 292 -6.70 -16.09 18.78
C ASP A 292 -8.20 -16.03 19.11
N LEU A 293 -8.81 -14.84 19.11
CA LEU A 293 -10.24 -14.65 19.34
C LEU A 293 -11.05 -14.71 18.04
N PRO A 294 -12.31 -15.20 18.09
CA PRO A 294 -13.18 -15.16 16.92
C PRO A 294 -13.48 -13.72 16.51
N LEU A 295 -13.50 -13.48 15.19
CA LEU A 295 -13.87 -12.18 14.63
C LEU A 295 -15.36 -11.88 14.87
N PRO A 296 -15.73 -10.61 15.10
CA PRO A 296 -17.12 -10.22 15.29
C PRO A 296 -17.92 -10.20 13.99
N TYR A 297 -19.23 -10.37 14.12
CA TYR A 297 -20.16 -9.82 13.13
C TYR A 297 -20.24 -8.31 13.31
N LEU A 298 -20.18 -7.54 12.21
CA LEU A 298 -20.25 -6.08 12.26
C LEU A 298 -21.48 -5.56 11.54
N TYR A 299 -22.20 -4.67 12.22
CA TYR A 299 -23.42 -4.04 11.74
C TYR A 299 -23.39 -2.52 11.92
N PRO A 300 -23.99 -1.76 10.99
CA PRO A 300 -24.21 -0.33 11.18
C PRO A 300 -25.40 -0.10 12.11
N THR A 301 -25.36 0.97 12.89
CA THR A 301 -26.52 1.47 13.66
C THR A 301 -27.18 2.63 12.93
N ALA A 302 -28.42 2.97 13.30
CA ALA A 302 -29.13 4.09 12.66
C ALA A 302 -28.49 5.45 13.01
N GLU A 303 -27.81 5.52 14.15
CA GLU A 303 -27.18 6.70 14.76
C GLU A 303 -25.74 6.94 14.28
N GLY A 304 -25.23 6.13 13.35
CA GLY A 304 -23.87 6.32 12.80
C GLY A 304 -22.75 5.68 13.63
N ALA A 305 -23.08 4.77 14.54
CA ALA A 305 -22.16 3.88 15.24
C ALA A 305 -22.02 2.51 14.53
N VAL A 306 -21.04 1.70 14.96
CA VAL A 306 -20.84 0.31 14.53
C VAL A 306 -21.06 -0.63 15.70
N GLN A 307 -21.88 -1.66 15.51
CA GLN A 307 -22.10 -2.72 16.50
C GLN A 307 -21.31 -3.95 16.11
N ALA A 308 -20.48 -4.44 17.02
CA ALA A 308 -19.77 -5.71 16.92
C ALA A 308 -20.44 -6.76 17.81
N GLU A 309 -20.66 -7.95 17.28
CA GLU A 309 -21.34 -9.03 17.99
C GLU A 309 -20.53 -10.34 17.94
N TRP A 310 -20.53 -11.06 19.05
CA TRP A 310 -19.95 -12.40 19.18
C TRP A 310 -20.93 -13.34 19.86
N THR A 311 -21.01 -14.56 19.34
CA THR A 311 -21.64 -15.70 20.03
C THR A 311 -20.52 -16.59 20.59
N LEU A 312 -20.41 -16.65 21.92
CA LEU A 312 -19.37 -17.38 22.65
C LEU A 312 -20.02 -18.43 23.56
N GLY A 313 -20.31 -19.59 23.00
CA GLY A 313 -21.08 -20.64 23.68
C GLY A 313 -22.49 -20.15 24.05
N ASP A 314 -22.81 -20.10 25.35
CA ASP A 314 -24.11 -19.64 25.87
C ASP A 314 -24.18 -18.11 26.04
N TRP A 315 -23.14 -17.38 25.66
CA TRP A 315 -23.07 -15.92 25.75
C TRP A 315 -23.25 -15.24 24.41
N GLU A 316 -24.13 -14.24 24.36
CA GLU A 316 -24.19 -13.26 23.29
C GLU A 316 -23.57 -11.95 23.77
N VAL A 317 -22.55 -11.49 23.05
CA VAL A 317 -21.78 -10.29 23.39
C VAL A 317 -22.05 -9.23 22.34
N SER A 318 -22.32 -8.01 22.79
CA SER A 318 -22.41 -6.83 21.93
C SER A 318 -21.42 -5.75 22.38
N LEU A 319 -20.84 -5.08 21.40
CA LEU A 319 -19.98 -3.91 21.57
C LEU A 319 -20.45 -2.82 20.60
N GLU A 320 -21.14 -1.81 21.12
CA GLU A 320 -21.56 -0.65 20.35
C GLU A 320 -20.45 0.40 20.36
N ILE A 321 -19.92 0.75 19.19
CA ILE A 321 -18.75 1.61 19.01
C ILE A 321 -19.18 2.94 18.39
N GLU A 322 -19.06 4.01 19.17
CA GLU A 322 -19.18 5.37 18.65
C GLU A 322 -17.85 5.80 18.03
N LEU A 323 -17.90 6.09 16.72
CA LEU A 323 -16.71 6.24 15.88
C LEU A 323 -15.95 7.55 16.12
N THR A 324 -16.64 8.62 16.52
CA THR A 324 -16.06 9.97 16.61
C THR A 324 -15.28 10.16 17.90
N ALA A 325 -15.89 9.83 19.03
CA ALA A 325 -15.30 9.85 20.37
C ALA A 325 -14.40 8.63 20.62
N ARG A 326 -14.50 7.59 19.78
CA ARG A 326 -13.82 6.30 19.93
C ARG A 326 -14.10 5.69 21.29
N THR A 327 -15.37 5.66 21.65
CA THR A 327 -15.86 5.03 22.87
C THR A 327 -16.75 3.86 22.51
N ALA A 328 -16.76 2.84 23.36
CA ALA A 328 -17.61 1.69 23.15
C ALA A 328 -18.33 1.26 24.42
N GLN A 329 -19.53 0.71 24.24
CA GLN A 329 -20.34 0.12 25.29
C GLN A 329 -20.36 -1.39 25.07
N TYR A 330 -19.79 -2.12 26.02
CA TYR A 330 -19.76 -3.57 26.03
C TYR A 330 -20.89 -4.13 26.90
N GLN A 331 -21.56 -5.17 26.41
CA GLN A 331 -22.54 -5.95 27.14
C GLN A 331 -22.39 -7.43 26.80
N ALA A 332 -22.56 -8.31 27.79
CA ALA A 332 -22.64 -9.75 27.58
C ALA A 332 -23.90 -10.31 28.26
N LEU A 333 -24.67 -11.10 27.52
CA LEU A 333 -25.89 -11.74 27.97
C LEU A 333 -25.72 -13.26 27.97
N HIS A 334 -25.91 -13.89 29.12
CA HIS A 334 -25.97 -15.33 29.24
C HIS A 334 -27.39 -15.82 28.94
N ILE A 335 -27.56 -16.47 27.78
CA ILE A 335 -28.86 -16.84 27.23
C ILE A 335 -29.68 -17.76 28.16
N PRO A 336 -29.09 -18.77 28.83
CA PRO A 336 -29.88 -19.66 29.70
C PRO A 336 -30.43 -19.01 30.98
N THR A 337 -29.79 -17.96 31.50
CA THR A 337 -30.13 -17.39 32.81
C THR A 337 -30.63 -15.96 32.76
N ASP A 338 -30.66 -15.34 31.58
CA ASP A 338 -30.86 -13.90 31.38
C ASP A 338 -29.91 -13.04 32.23
N GLN A 339 -28.77 -13.59 32.66
CA GLN A 339 -27.76 -12.83 33.38
C GLN A 339 -27.07 -11.90 32.39
N VAL A 340 -27.09 -10.60 32.71
CA VAL A 340 -26.33 -9.60 31.99
C VAL A 340 -25.12 -9.22 32.85
N ASP A 341 -23.93 -9.39 32.30
CA ASP A 341 -22.74 -8.82 32.91
C ASP A 341 -22.76 -7.29 32.75
N GLU A 342 -22.31 -6.57 33.78
CA GLU A 342 -22.42 -5.10 33.87
C GLU A 342 -21.95 -4.41 32.58
N GLN A 343 -22.67 -3.36 32.17
CA GLN A 343 -22.30 -2.53 31.02
C GLN A 343 -20.92 -1.90 31.26
N VAL A 344 -19.93 -2.30 30.46
CA VAL A 344 -18.57 -1.78 30.56
C VAL A 344 -18.38 -0.70 29.50
N PHE A 345 -18.02 0.50 29.94
CA PHE A 345 -17.60 1.57 29.05
C PHE A 345 -16.10 1.48 28.77
N LEU A 346 -15.76 1.47 27.49
CA LEU A 346 -14.38 1.40 26.99
C LEU A 346 -14.06 2.68 26.21
N SER A 347 -12.89 3.25 26.44
CA SER A 347 -12.32 4.29 25.58
C SER A 347 -11.33 3.62 24.64
N LEU A 348 -11.71 3.37 23.38
CA LEU A 348 -10.90 2.65 22.38
C LEU A 348 -9.70 3.48 21.87
N GLN A 349 -9.16 4.37 22.71
CA GLN A 349 -7.99 5.17 22.44
C GLN A 349 -6.75 4.44 22.96
N GLY A 350 -6.12 3.66 22.08
CA GLY A 350 -4.88 2.93 22.36
C GLY A 350 -5.09 1.58 23.04
N GLN A 351 -3.96 0.91 23.34
CA GLN A 351 -3.89 -0.53 23.60
C GLN A 351 -4.63 -1.01 24.87
N ASP A 352 -4.76 -0.18 25.90
CA ASP A 352 -5.26 -0.61 27.21
C ASP A 352 -6.73 -1.08 27.16
N ALA A 353 -7.58 -0.33 26.44
CA ALA A 353 -9.00 -0.68 26.32
C ALA A 353 -9.21 -1.92 25.45
N TRP A 354 -8.42 -2.09 24.40
CA TRP A 354 -8.42 -3.30 23.58
C TRP A 354 -7.94 -4.52 24.37
N SER A 355 -6.90 -4.35 25.18
CA SER A 355 -6.42 -5.42 26.07
C SER A 355 -7.50 -5.85 27.07
N ARG A 356 -8.28 -4.88 27.59
CA ARG A 356 -9.43 -5.18 28.45
C ARG A 356 -10.55 -5.88 27.70
N LEU A 357 -10.89 -5.45 26.48
CA LEU A 357 -11.88 -6.13 25.63
C LEU A 357 -11.45 -7.58 25.36
N ASN A 358 -10.21 -7.80 24.94
CA ASN A 358 -9.67 -9.13 24.67
C ASN A 358 -9.76 -10.03 25.93
N ALA A 359 -9.44 -9.49 27.12
CA ALA A 359 -9.55 -10.24 28.36
C ALA A 359 -11.01 -10.62 28.71
N LEU A 360 -11.97 -9.73 28.46
CA LEU A 360 -13.40 -10.01 28.66
C LEU A 360 -13.87 -11.13 27.73
N LEU A 361 -13.56 -11.04 26.44
CA LEU A 361 -13.93 -12.06 25.44
C LEU A 361 -13.27 -13.41 25.74
N LYS A 362 -11.98 -13.42 26.12
CA LYS A 362 -11.28 -14.65 26.53
C LYS A 362 -11.93 -15.31 27.74
N GLY A 363 -12.27 -14.54 28.77
CA GLY A 363 -12.91 -15.05 29.99
C GLY A 363 -14.23 -15.76 29.72
N LEU A 364 -15.01 -15.28 28.74
CA LEU A 364 -16.26 -15.93 28.33
C LEU A 364 -16.01 -17.19 27.47
N SER A 365 -15.00 -17.16 26.60
CA SER A 365 -14.65 -18.32 25.77
C SER A 365 -14.08 -19.50 26.58
N GLU A 366 -13.26 -19.24 27.60
CA GLU A 366 -12.64 -20.29 28.43
C GLU A 366 -13.63 -20.97 29.39
N GLY A 367 -14.75 -20.30 29.72
CA GLY A 367 -15.83 -20.86 30.53
C GLY A 367 -16.67 -21.94 29.82
N THR A 368 -16.38 -22.24 28.55
CA THR A 368 -17.12 -23.21 27.71
C THR A 368 -16.37 -24.52 27.42
N ALA A 369 -15.20 -24.73 28.04
CA ALA A 369 -14.38 -25.94 27.91
C ALA A 369 -14.69 -27.04 28.95
#